data_AF-A0A7Y6FIT5-F1
#
_entry.id   AF-A0A7Y6FIT5-F1
#
_cell.length_a   1.000
_cell.length_b   1.000
_cell.length_c   1.000
_cell.angle_alpha   90.00
_cell.angle_beta   90.00
_cell.angle_gamma   90.00
#
_symmetry.space_group_name_H-M   'P 1'
#
loop_
_entity.id
_entity.type
_entity.pdbx_description
1 polymer ?
#
loop_
_entity_poly.entity_id
_entity_poly.type
_entity_poly.pdbx_seq_one_letter_code
_entity_poly.pdbx_strand_id
1 'polypeptide(L)'
;MKGKNEQRAGLLYGVGAYGMWGIVPLFWPLLKPSGAIEILAHRMVWSLAVVGIALLVVRRWAWIGELVRDPRKLCLIAFAAATITINWGLYIWAVNNGHVVEASLGYFINPLVTIAMGV
;
A
#
# COMPACT_ATOMS: atom_id res chain seq x y z
N MET A 1 -26.68 12.05 12.16
CA MET A 1 -25.70 12.73 13.03
C MET A 1 -24.74 11.68 13.56
N LYS A 2 -23.51 11.58 13.02
CA LYS A 2 -22.51 10.63 13.55
C LYS A 2 -22.20 11.02 15.00
N GLY A 3 -22.25 10.04 15.92
CA GLY A 3 -22.09 10.31 17.34
C GLY A 3 -20.69 10.86 17.64
N LYS A 4 -20.58 11.80 18.58
CA LYS A 4 -19.30 12.39 19.05
C LYS A 4 -18.22 11.33 19.37
N ASN A 5 -18.65 10.13 19.76
CA ASN A 5 -17.80 8.96 19.99
C ASN A 5 -17.21 8.34 18.71
N GLU A 6 -17.96 8.31 17.60
CA GLU A 6 -17.45 7.82 16.30
C GLU A 6 -16.39 8.76 15.74
N GLN A 7 -16.55 10.08 15.91
CA GLN A 7 -15.53 11.06 15.53
C GLN A 7 -14.25 10.90 16.35
N ARG A 8 -14.37 10.67 17.66
CA ARG A 8 -13.20 10.40 18.53
C ARG A 8 -12.52 9.09 18.17
N ALA A 9 -13.28 8.03 17.92
CA ALA A 9 -12.74 6.75 17.47
C ALA A 9 -12.03 6.88 16.11
N GLY A 10 -12.63 7.60 15.16
CA GLY A 10 -12.03 7.88 13.86
C GLY A 10 -10.71 8.64 13.96
N LEU A 11 -10.64 9.64 14.85
CA LEU A 11 -9.39 10.36 15.12
C LEU A 11 -8.31 9.42 15.69
N LEU A 12 -8.67 8.58 16.67
CA LEU A 12 -7.74 7.61 17.26
C LEU A 12 -7.24 6.60 16.22
N TYR A 13 -8.11 6.09 15.36
CA TYR A 13 -7.72 5.21 14.26
C TYR A 13 -6.79 5.90 13.26
N GLY A 14 -7.07 7.17 12.91
CA GLY A 14 -6.20 7.96 12.04
C GLY A 14 -4.81 8.14 12.64
N VAL A 15 -4.72 8.62 13.88
CA VAL A 15 -3.45 8.82 14.59
C VAL A 15 -2.69 7.50 14.72
N GLY A 16 -3.36 6.42 15.10
CA GLY A 16 -2.75 5.10 15.19
C GLY A 16 -2.23 4.60 13.84
N ALA A 17 -3.03 4.70 12.78
CA ALA A 17 -2.65 4.26 11.44
C ALA A 17 -1.46 5.06 10.88
N TYR A 18 -1.52 6.39 10.92
CA TYR A 18 -0.44 7.25 10.43
C TYR A 18 0.81 7.16 11.30
N GLY A 19 0.65 7.01 12.62
CA GLY A 19 1.77 6.78 13.54
C GLY A 19 2.48 5.47 13.26
N MET A 20 1.73 4.37 13.12
CA MET A 20 2.29 3.08 12.71
C MET A 20 2.98 3.18 11.35
N TRP A 21 2.35 3.84 10.38
CA TRP A 21 2.91 3.99 9.04
C TRP A 21 4.22 4.80 9.05
N GLY A 22 4.31 5.87 9.85
CA GLY A 22 5.53 6.69 9.98
C GLY A 22 6.69 5.97 10.68
N ILE A 23 6.43 4.93 11.47
CA ILE A 23 7.47 4.12 12.12
C ILE A 23 8.07 3.09 11.14
N VAL A 24 7.31 2.62 10.14
CA VAL A 24 7.74 1.57 9.20
C VAL A 24 9.08 1.86 8.51
N PRO A 25 9.37 3.09 8.01
CA PRO A 25 10.66 3.43 7.41
C PRO A 25 11.87 3.18 8.32
N LEU A 26 11.69 3.23 9.64
CA LEU A 26 12.77 2.97 10.61
C LEU A 26 13.17 1.49 10.63
N PHE A 27 12.29 0.59 10.18
CA PHE A 27 12.53 -0.85 10.16
C PHE A 27 13.42 -1.31 9.00
N TRP A 28 13.30 -0.71 7.81
CA TRP A 28 14.02 -1.21 6.62
C TRP A 28 15.54 -1.13 6.70
N PRO A 29 16.16 -0.09 7.28
CA PRO A 29 17.61 -0.08 7.52
C PRO A 29 18.10 -1.23 8.41
N LEU A 30 17.23 -1.80 9.25
CA LEU A 30 17.55 -2.95 10.12
C LEU A 30 17.56 -4.29 9.36
N LEU A 31 17.00 -4.33 8.14
CA LEU A 31 16.96 -5.54 7.31
C LEU A 31 18.22 -5.75 6.48
N LYS A 32 19.28 -4.96 6.68
CA LYS A 32 20.55 -5.16 5.98
C LYS A 32 21.05 -6.60 6.19
N PRO A 33 21.53 -7.29 5.13
CA PRO A 33 21.89 -6.74 3.81
C PRO A 33 20.75 -6.69 2.77
N SER A 34 19.50 -7.01 3.13
CA SER A 34 18.41 -7.12 2.16
C SER A 34 18.14 -5.80 1.42
N GLY A 35 18.11 -5.89 0.09
CA GLY A 35 17.86 -4.76 -0.81
C GLY A 35 16.37 -4.40 -0.91
N ALA A 36 16.07 -3.24 -1.48
CA ALA A 36 14.68 -2.76 -1.64
C ALA A 36 13.78 -3.75 -2.42
N ILE A 37 14.34 -4.41 -3.44
CA ILE A 37 13.61 -5.41 -4.24
C ILE A 37 13.29 -6.66 -3.43
N GLU A 38 14.21 -7.11 -2.57
CA GLU A 38 14.00 -8.29 -1.72
C GLU A 38 12.92 -8.03 -0.67
N ILE A 39 12.97 -6.86 -0.02
CA ILE A 39 11.93 -6.41 0.92
C ILE A 39 10.56 -6.35 0.22
N LEU A 40 10.52 -5.79 -0.99
CA LEU A 40 9.30 -5.71 -1.80
C LEU A 40 8.79 -7.10 -2.18
N ALA A 41 9.67 -8.02 -2.60
CA ALA A 41 9.30 -9.38 -2.94
C ALA A 41 8.69 -10.12 -1.76
N HIS A 42 9.32 -10.05 -0.57
CA HIS A 42 8.76 -10.62 0.66
C HIS A 42 7.39 -10.04 0.98
N ARG A 43 7.22 -8.73 0.82
CA ARG A 43 5.93 -8.09 1.01
C ARG A 43 4.86 -8.64 0.07
N MET A 44 5.17 -8.86 -1.21
CA MET A 44 4.23 -9.41 -2.18
C MET A 44 3.85 -10.85 -1.83
N VAL A 45 4.83 -11.68 -1.46
CA VAL A 45 4.60 -13.08 -1.04
C VAL A 45 3.71 -13.13 0.20
N TRP A 46 4.00 -12.34 1.23
CA TRP A 46 3.19 -12.34 2.46
C TRP A 46 1.80 -11.74 2.26
N SER A 47 1.66 -10.70 1.42
CA SER A 47 0.35 -10.15 1.07
C SER A 47 -0.50 -11.19 0.33
N LEU A 48 0.10 -11.90 -0.62
CA LEU A 48 -0.58 -12.99 -1.34
C LEU A 48 -0.98 -14.12 -0.40
N ALA A 49 -0.10 -14.53 0.52
CA ALA A 49 -0.40 -15.57 1.50
C ALA A 49 -1.57 -15.18 2.41
N VAL A 50 -1.57 -13.96 2.96
CA VAL A 50 -2.63 -13.47 3.85
C VAL A 50 -3.96 -13.33 3.10
N VAL A 51 -3.95 -12.72 1.91
CA VAL A 51 -5.16 -12.58 1.08
C VAL A 51 -5.68 -13.95 0.65
N GLY A 52 -4.79 -14.88 0.28
CA GLY A 52 -5.13 -16.25 -0.06
C GLY A 52 -5.83 -16.98 1.09
N ILE A 53 -5.28 -16.89 2.31
CA ILE A 53 -5.91 -17.45 3.52
C ILE A 53 -7.27 -16.81 3.77
N ALA A 54 -7.39 -15.48 3.66
CA ALA A 54 -8.65 -14.79 3.85
C ALA A 54 -9.71 -15.24 2.83
N LEU A 55 -9.34 -15.39 1.56
CA LEU A 55 -10.24 -15.89 0.50
C LEU A 55 -10.63 -17.36 0.73
N LEU A 56 -9.73 -18.19 1.27
CA LEU A 56 -10.05 -19.58 1.65
C LEU A 56 -11.13 -19.63 2.73
N VAL A 57 -11.06 -18.74 3.72
CA VAL A 57 -12.07 -18.64 4.79
C VAL A 57 -13.40 -18.11 4.26
N VAL A 58 -13.38 -17.06 3.43
CA VAL A 58 -14.58 -16.41 2.88
C VAL A 58 -15.26 -17.27 1.79
N ARG A 59 -14.53 -18.22 1.19
CA ARG A 59 -15.00 -19.17 0.15
C ARG A 59 -15.60 -18.52 -1.10
N ARG A 60 -15.24 -17.27 -1.40
CA ARG A 60 -15.71 -16.55 -2.59
C ARG A 60 -14.65 -16.58 -3.69
N TRP A 61 -14.74 -17.56 -4.58
CA TRP A 61 -13.77 -17.79 -5.67
C TRP A 61 -14.33 -17.55 -7.08
N ALA A 62 -15.66 -17.47 -7.22
CA ALA A 62 -16.33 -17.37 -8.53
C ALA A 62 -15.89 -16.15 -9.36
N TRP A 63 -15.58 -15.04 -8.68
CA TRP A 63 -15.13 -13.80 -9.32
C TRP A 63 -13.80 -13.95 -10.08
N ILE A 64 -12.95 -14.92 -9.71
CA ILE A 64 -11.65 -15.11 -10.37
C ILE A 64 -11.86 -15.57 -11.82
N GLY A 65 -12.77 -16.51 -12.04
CA GLY A 65 -13.08 -17.00 -13.38
C GLY A 65 -13.66 -15.92 -14.28
N GLU A 66 -14.53 -15.07 -13.74
CA GLU A 66 -15.07 -13.91 -14.45
C GLU A 66 -13.99 -12.89 -14.79
N LEU A 67 -13.08 -12.62 -13.85
CA LEU A 67 -11.98 -11.69 -14.06
C LEU A 67 -11.04 -12.18 -15.16
N VAL A 68 -10.64 -13.46 -15.13
CA VAL A 68 -9.70 -14.02 -16.11
C VAL A 68 -10.27 -14.02 -17.54
N ARG A 69 -11.60 -14.06 -17.68
CA ARG A 69 -12.30 -14.00 -18.97
C ARG A 69 -12.44 -12.58 -19.53
N ASP A 70 -12.15 -11.54 -18.73
CA ASP A 70 -12.22 -10.15 -19.14
C ASP A 70 -10.79 -9.57 -19.28
N PRO A 71 -10.19 -9.62 -20.48
CA PRO A 71 -8.80 -9.19 -20.69
C PRO A 71 -8.60 -7.70 -20.43
N ARG A 72 -9.64 -6.87 -20.61
CA ARG A 72 -9.55 -5.43 -20.33
C ARG A 72 -9.42 -5.17 -18.84
N LYS A 73 -10.25 -5.82 -18.02
CA LYS A 73 -10.15 -5.73 -16.56
C LYS A 73 -8.82 -6.27 -16.06
N LEU A 74 -8.37 -7.41 -16.58
CA LEU A 74 -7.05 -7.94 -16.25
C LEU A 74 -5.92 -6.95 -16.54
N CYS A 75 -5.92 -6.34 -17.73
CA CYS A 75 -4.90 -5.35 -18.08
C CYS A 75 -4.95 -4.12 -17.15
N LEU A 76 -6.13 -3.63 -16.80
CA LEU A 76 -6.27 -2.51 -15.87
C LEU A 76 -5.76 -2.85 -14.46
N ILE A 77 -6.07 -4.05 -13.95
CA ILE A 77 -5.59 -4.51 -12.65
C ILE A 77 -4.08 -4.74 -12.69
N ALA A 78 -3.54 -5.34 -13.75
CA ALA A 78 -2.11 -5.55 -13.91
C ALA A 78 -1.36 -4.21 -13.98
N PHE A 79 -1.90 -3.23 -14.70
CA PHE A 79 -1.35 -1.88 -14.75
C PHE A 79 -1.38 -1.21 -13.38
N ALA A 80 -2.51 -1.24 -12.67
CA ALA A 80 -2.61 -0.70 -11.32
C ALA A 80 -1.62 -1.38 -10.35
N ALA A 81 -1.49 -2.71 -10.41
CA ALA A 81 -0.55 -3.46 -9.61
C ALA A 81 0.91 -3.09 -9.93
N ALA A 82 1.25 -2.90 -11.20
CA ALA A 82 2.58 -2.43 -11.62
C ALA A 82 2.86 -1.02 -11.07
N THR A 83 1.92 -0.08 -11.19
CA THR A 83 2.06 1.28 -10.64
C THR A 83 2.26 1.27 -9.13
N ILE A 84 1.48 0.46 -8.39
CA ILE A 84 1.62 0.31 -6.94
C ILE A 84 2.98 -0.33 -6.59
N THR A 85 3.43 -1.30 -7.37
CA THR A 85 4.72 -1.97 -7.17
C THR A 85 5.88 -0.98 -7.36
N ILE A 86 5.84 -0.17 -8.42
CA ILE A 86 6.83 0.88 -8.67
C ILE A 86 6.81 1.90 -7.54
N ASN A 87 5.63 2.35 -7.13
CA ASN A 87 5.48 3.32 -6.03
C ASN A 87 6.10 2.80 -4.73
N TRP A 88 5.78 1.56 -4.32
CA TRP A 88 6.36 0.97 -3.11
C TRP A 88 7.86 0.69 -3.25
N GLY A 89 8.31 0.22 -4.40
CA GLY A 89 9.73 -0.01 -4.67
C GLY A 89 10.55 1.27 -4.57
N LEU A 90 10.09 2.36 -5.18
CA LEU A 90 10.71 3.68 -5.08
C LEU A 90 10.73 4.18 -3.64
N TYR A 91 9.65 3.98 -2.89
CA TYR A 91 9.58 4.40 -1.49
C TYR A 91 10.59 3.67 -0.60
N ILE A 92 10.65 2.32 -0.70
CA ILE A 92 11.62 1.52 0.05
C ILE A 92 13.04 1.87 -0.36
N TRP A 93 13.29 2.03 -1.65
CA TRP A 93 14.60 2.43 -2.17
C TRP A 93 15.02 3.80 -1.64
N ALA A 94 14.13 4.80 -1.68
CA ALA A 94 14.42 6.15 -1.21
C ALA A 94 14.80 6.14 0.27
N VAL A 95 14.01 5.46 1.12
CA VAL A 95 14.29 5.33 2.55
C VAL A 95 15.62 4.61 2.81
N ASN A 96 15.88 3.49 2.13
CA ASN A 96 17.14 2.75 2.31
C ASN A 96 18.38 3.54 1.86
N ASN A 97 18.23 4.51 0.95
CA ASN A 97 19.29 5.41 0.50
C ASN A 97 19.32 6.74 1.27
N GLY A 98 18.55 6.89 2.36
CA GLY A 98 18.56 8.09 3.20
C GLY A 98 17.66 9.24 2.72
N HIS A 99 16.95 9.08 1.60
CA HIS A 99 16.06 10.09 1.03
C HIS A 99 14.64 10.06 1.65
N VAL A 100 14.56 9.97 2.98
CA VAL A 100 13.29 9.80 3.71
C VAL A 100 12.43 11.06 3.63
N VAL A 101 13.06 12.24 3.64
CA VAL A 101 12.37 13.53 3.59
C VAL A 101 11.80 13.77 2.20
N GLU A 102 12.56 13.52 1.15
CA GLU A 102 12.16 13.63 -0.25
C GLU A 102 11.01 12.68 -0.57
N ALA A 103 11.10 11.44 -0.10
CA ALA A 103 10.01 10.47 -0.21
C ALA A 103 8.72 10.98 0.45
N SER A 104 8.82 11.55 1.66
CA SER A 104 7.67 12.08 2.39
C SER A 104 7.07 13.31 1.71
N LEU A 105 7.90 14.21 1.17
CA LEU A 105 7.46 15.34 0.35
C LEU A 105 6.71 14.88 -0.90
N GLY A 106 7.18 13.82 -1.56
CA GLY A 106 6.45 13.20 -2.67
C GLY A 106 5.03 12.78 -2.29
N TYR A 107 4.83 12.20 -1.11
CA TYR A 107 3.49 11.87 -0.61
C TYR A 107 2.63 13.11 -0.27
N PHE A 108 3.23 14.20 0.19
CA PHE A 108 2.52 15.47 0.41
C PHE A 108 2.05 16.14 -0.88
N ILE A 109 2.65 15.81 -2.03
CA ILE A 109 2.19 16.29 -3.34
C ILE A 109 0.88 15.61 -3.76
N ASN A 110 0.61 14.38 -3.33
CA ASN A 110 -0.60 13.64 -3.75
C ASN A 110 -1.91 14.44 -3.55
N PRO A 111 -2.20 15.01 -2.35
CA PRO A 111 -3.39 15.85 -2.17
C PRO A 111 -3.45 17.07 -3.11
N LEU A 112 -2.31 17.72 -3.38
CA LEU A 112 -2.25 18.86 -4.29
C LEU A 112 -2.59 18.45 -5.73
N VAL A 113 -2.12 17.27 -6.16
CA VAL A 113 -2.44 16.69 -7.47
C VAL A 113 -3.92 16.31 -7.53
N THR A 114 -4.48 15.73 -6.47
CA THR A 114 -5.92 15.43 -6.40
C THR A 114 -6.77 16.70 -6.50
N ILE A 115 -6.40 17.76 -5.77
CA ILE A 115 -7.04 19.09 -5.87
C ILE A 115 -6.93 19.65 -7.29
N ALA A 116 -5.74 19.57 -7.91
CA ALA A 116 -5.53 20.06 -9.27
C ALA A 116 -6.35 19.30 -10.32
N MET A 117 -6.58 17.99 -10.11
CA MET A 117 -7.46 17.18 -10.97
C MET A 117 -8.95 17.39 -10.68
N GLY A 118 -9.32 18.19 -9.67
CA GLY A 118 -10.70 18.51 -9.32
C GLY A 118 -11.50 17.34 -8.74
N VAL A 119 -10.80 16.37 -8.13
CA VAL A 119 -11.39 15.17 -7.48
C VAL A 119 -11.41 15.35 -5.97
#